data_AF-A0A378U175-F1
#
_entry.id   AF-A0A378U175-F1
#
_cell.length_a   1.000
_cell.length_b   1.000
_cell.length_c   1.000
_cell.angle_alpha   90.00
_cell.angle_beta   90.00
_cell.angle_gamma   90.00
#
_symmetry.space_group_name_H-M   'P 1'
#
loop_
_entity.id
_entity.type
_entity.pdbx_description
1 polymer ?
#
loop_
_entity_poly.entity_id
_entity_poly.type
_entity_poly.pdbx_seq_one_letter_code
_entity_poly.pdbx_strand_id
1 'polypeptide(L)'
;MKKSEAKFIENWKKKIEMGRLRYGFLEGSVFGLLVGIFTTLLSLLFDDFTIVLRMQLVYDLIIWMLGGILGYLTVMWEVNTYYYKHFLKKNGLED
;
A
#
# COMPACT_ATOMS: atom_id res chain seq x y z
N MET A 1 -18.43 17.34 8.78
CA MET A 1 -17.41 16.45 8.17
C MET A 1 -16.23 17.24 7.66
N LYS A 2 -14.99 16.84 7.96
CA LYS A 2 -13.79 17.49 7.39
C LYS A 2 -13.64 17.12 5.90
N LYS A 3 -13.09 18.03 5.09
CA LYS A 3 -12.86 17.77 3.65
C LYS A 3 -12.00 16.52 3.40
N SER A 4 -11.00 16.28 4.25
CA SER A 4 -10.14 15.09 4.18
C SER A 4 -10.89 13.79 4.47
N GLU A 5 -11.80 13.79 5.45
CA GLU A 5 -12.64 12.63 5.80
C GLU A 5 -13.60 12.30 4.66
N ALA A 6 -14.26 13.31 4.08
CA ALA A 6 -15.16 13.12 2.94
C ALA A 6 -14.42 12.51 1.73
N LYS A 7 -13.23 13.05 1.41
CA LYS A 7 -12.39 12.52 0.32
C LYS A 7 -11.94 11.08 0.58
N PHE A 8 -11.60 10.75 1.83
CA PHE A 8 -11.26 9.38 2.22
C PHE A 8 -12.44 8.44 2.02
N ILE A 9 -13.63 8.79 2.51
CA ILE A 9 -14.85 7.98 2.37
C ILE A 9 -15.16 7.72 0.90
N GLU A 10 -15.15 8.77 0.05
CA GLU A 10 -15.43 8.64 -1.38
C GLU A 10 -14.41 7.73 -2.08
N ASN A 11 -13.12 7.94 -1.81
CA ASN A 11 -12.07 7.13 -2.41
C ASN A 11 -12.15 5.67 -1.94
N TRP A 12 -12.35 5.44 -0.64
CA TRP A 12 -12.42 4.09 -0.09
C TRP A 12 -13.64 3.33 -0.61
N LYS A 13 -14.79 4.01 -0.81
CA LYS A 13 -15.96 3.40 -1.44
C LYS A 13 -15.64 2.87 -2.84
N LYS A 14 -14.93 3.66 -3.67
CA LYS A 14 -14.46 3.21 -4.99
C LYS A 14 -13.50 2.01 -4.90
N LYS A 15 -12.66 1.95 -3.85
CA LYS A 15 -11.75 0.81 -3.62
C LYS A 15 -12.50 -0.44 -3.17
N ILE A 16 -13.55 -0.30 -2.37
CA ILE A 16 -14.45 -1.40 -2.01
C ILE A 16 -15.13 -1.97 -3.27
N GLU A 17 -15.68 -1.11 -4.13
CA GLU A 17 -16.31 -1.51 -5.39
C GLU A 17 -15.34 -2.21 -6.34
N MET A 18 -14.07 -1.77 -6.37
CA MET A 18 -13.01 -2.43 -7.14
C MET A 18 -12.62 -3.81 -6.56
N GLY A 19 -12.82 -4.02 -5.26
CA GLY A 19 -12.57 -5.27 -4.57
C GLY A 19 -11.16 -5.41 -3.98
N ARG A 20 -11.07 -6.21 -2.91
CA ARG A 20 -9.87 -6.43 -2.09
C ARG A 20 -8.66 -6.91 -2.90
N LEU A 21 -8.86 -7.89 -3.79
CA LEU A 21 -7.77 -8.45 -4.59
C LEU A 21 -7.12 -7.39 -5.48
N ARG A 22 -7.92 -6.68 -6.27
CA ARG A 22 -7.42 -5.62 -7.18
C ARG A 22 -6.76 -4.48 -6.40
N TYR A 23 -7.32 -4.10 -5.26
CA TYR A 23 -6.72 -3.12 -4.36
C TYR A 23 -5.33 -3.54 -3.90
N GLY A 24 -5.21 -4.77 -3.38
CA GLY A 24 -3.93 -5.32 -2.91
C GLY A 24 -2.90 -5.43 -4.03
N PHE A 25 -3.29 -5.89 -5.21
CA PHE A 25 -2.40 -5.96 -6.37
C PHE A 25 -1.91 -4.58 -6.80
N LEU A 26 -2.80 -3.59 -6.95
CA LEU A 26 -2.41 -2.27 -7.45
C LEU A 26 -1.65 -1.45 -6.42
N GLU A 27 -2.23 -1.22 -5.25
CA GLU A 27 -1.61 -0.34 -4.25
C GLU A 27 -0.48 -1.04 -3.51
N GLY A 28 -0.64 -2.34 -3.24
CA GLY A 28 0.39 -3.13 -2.57
C GLY A 28 1.64 -3.32 -3.43
N SER A 29 1.50 -3.55 -4.74
CA SER A 29 2.68 -3.66 -5.62
C SER A 29 3.42 -2.32 -5.74
N VAL A 30 2.70 -1.22 -5.91
CA VAL A 30 3.29 0.13 -5.96
C VAL A 30 4.00 0.45 -4.65
N PHE A 31 3.36 0.21 -3.51
CA PHE A 31 3.97 0.44 -2.22
C PHE A 31 5.21 -0.44 -2.00
N GLY A 32 5.09 -1.75 -2.28
CA GLY A 32 6.20 -2.69 -2.16
C GLY A 32 7.39 -2.29 -3.03
N LEU A 33 7.14 -1.89 -4.29
CA LEU A 33 8.18 -1.41 -5.18
C LEU A 33 8.89 -0.16 -4.62
N LEU A 34 8.14 0.81 -4.11
CA LEU A 34 8.71 2.03 -3.51
C LEU A 34 9.58 1.70 -2.30
N VAL A 35 9.12 0.81 -1.41
CA VAL A 35 9.89 0.36 -0.25
C VAL A 35 11.15 -0.39 -0.68
N GLY A 36 11.06 -1.26 -1.69
CA GLY A 36 12.20 -2.00 -2.22
C GLY A 36 13.26 -1.08 -2.83
N ILE A 37 12.84 -0.10 -3.63
CA ILE A 37 13.74 0.93 -4.19
C ILE A 37 14.39 1.73 -3.06
N PHE A 38 13.60 2.21 -2.10
CA PHE A 38 14.11 2.98 -0.98
C PHE A 38 15.14 2.19 -0.16
N THR A 39 14.85 0.93 0.14
CA THR A 39 15.75 0.05 0.89
C THR A 39 17.05 -0.20 0.12
N THR A 40 16.96 -0.40 -1.20
CA THR A 40 18.14 -0.57 -2.07
C THR A 40 18.99 0.70 -2.12
N LEU A 41 18.36 1.87 -2.27
CA LEU A 41 19.09 3.15 -2.24
C LEU A 41 19.75 3.38 -0.88
N LEU A 42 19.09 3.00 0.20
CA LEU A 42 19.61 3.12 1.55
C LEU A 42 20.81 2.19 1.75
N SER A 43 20.78 0.94 1.28
CA SER A 43 21.94 0.03 1.35
C SER A 43 23.16 0.57 0.60
N LEU A 44 22.96 1.28 -0.52
CA LEU A 44 24.06 1.91 -1.26
C LEU A 44 24.77 3.04 -0.50
N LEU A 45 24.14 3.60 0.54
CA LEU A 45 24.76 4.62 1.40
C LEU A 45 25.62 4.00 2.51
N PHE A 46 25.38 2.74 2.87
CA PHE A 46 26.02 2.10 4.01
C PHE A 46 27.06 1.04 3.62
N ASP A 47 26.98 0.48 2.41
CA ASP A 47 27.99 -0.45 1.91
C ASP A 47 28.76 0.13 0.71
N ASP A 48 30.04 -0.23 0.58
CA ASP A 48 30.89 0.01 -0.61
C ASP A 48 30.45 -0.86 -1.82
N PHE A 49 29.14 -0.94 -2.06
CA PHE A 49 28.58 -1.79 -3.11
C PHE A 49 28.71 -1.12 -4.48
N THR A 50 29.55 -1.70 -5.33
CA THR A 50 29.39 -1.56 -6.78
C THR A 50 28.01 -2.07 -7.17
N ILE A 51 27.16 -1.18 -7.70
CA ILE A 51 25.85 -1.51 -8.30
C ILE A 51 26.13 -2.44 -9.49
N VAL A 52 26.18 -3.74 -9.24
CA VAL A 52 26.02 -4.70 -10.32
C VAL A 52 24.53 -4.83 -10.51
N LEU A 53 24.04 -4.34 -11.66
CA LEU A 53 22.68 -4.53 -12.15
C LEU A 53 22.45 -6.04 -12.40
N ARG A 54 22.35 -6.79 -11.31
CA ARG A 54 22.32 -8.26 -11.29
C ARG A 54 20.87 -8.71 -11.27
N MET A 55 20.58 -9.88 -11.84
CA MET A 55 19.25 -10.52 -11.77
C MET A 55 18.70 -10.58 -10.33
N GLN A 56 19.59 -10.61 -9.33
CA GLN A 56 19.24 -10.53 -7.91
C GLN A 56 18.38 -9.31 -7.57
N LEU A 57 18.72 -8.11 -8.07
CA LEU A 57 17.96 -6.89 -7.80
C LEU A 57 16.51 -7.01 -8.28
N VAL A 58 16.29 -7.65 -9.43
CA VAL A 58 14.95 -7.87 -9.97
C VAL A 58 14.16 -8.82 -9.07
N TYR A 59 14.77 -9.91 -8.59
CA TYR A 59 14.13 -10.82 -7.65
C TYR A 59 13.80 -10.14 -6.31
N ASP A 60 14.71 -9.33 -5.78
CA ASP A 60 14.50 -8.61 -4.53
C ASP A 60 13.32 -7.63 -4.66
N LEU A 61 13.25 -6.87 -5.77
CA LEU A 61 12.12 -5.98 -6.04
C LEU A 61 10.80 -6.74 -6.20
N ILE A 62 10.80 -7.92 -6.84
CA ILE A 62 9.62 -8.78 -6.93
C ILE A 62 9.17 -9.24 -5.53
N ILE A 63 10.10 -9.65 -4.67
CA ILE A 63 9.80 -10.04 -3.27
C ILE A 63 9.18 -8.86 -2.51
N TRP A 64 9.74 -7.66 -2.65
CA TRP A 64 9.19 -6.44 -2.05
C TRP A 64 7.77 -6.14 -2.55
N MET A 65 7.50 -6.27 -3.85
CA MET A 65 6.15 -6.12 -4.39
C MET A 65 5.18 -7.17 -3.82
N LEU A 66 5.59 -8.44 -3.76
CA LEU A 66 4.76 -9.51 -3.17
C LEU A 66 4.46 -9.25 -1.69
N GLY A 67 5.45 -8.80 -0.92
CA GLY A 67 5.27 -8.37 0.46
C GLY A 67 4.29 -7.21 0.59
N GLY A 68 4.42 -6.20 -0.27
CA GLY A 68 3.49 -5.07 -0.33
C GLY A 68 2.06 -5.49 -0.69
N ILE A 69 1.89 -6.40 -1.66
CA ILE A 69 0.60 -6.99 -2.03
C ILE A 69 -0.02 -7.69 -0.82
N LEU A 70 0.72 -8.57 -0.15
CA LEU A 70 0.22 -9.29 1.02
C LEU A 70 -0.15 -8.34 2.16
N GLY A 71 0.68 -7.33 2.45
CA GLY A 71 0.40 -6.32 3.47
C GLY A 71 -0.84 -5.50 3.16
N TYR A 72 -1.06 -5.13 1.89
CA TYR A 72 -2.25 -4.39 1.48
C TYR A 72 -3.51 -5.25 1.45
N LEU A 73 -3.38 -6.51 1.00
CA LEU A 73 -4.46 -7.47 1.04
C LEU A 73 -4.91 -7.73 2.46
N THR A 74 -4.00 -7.91 3.41
CA THR A 74 -4.34 -8.31 4.78
C THR A 74 -4.55 -7.09 5.67
N VAL A 75 -3.47 -6.43 6.06
CA VAL A 75 -3.46 -5.39 7.09
C VAL A 75 -4.13 -4.11 6.63
N MET A 76 -3.69 -3.52 5.51
CA MET A 76 -4.18 -2.19 5.11
C MET A 76 -5.66 -2.20 4.74
N TRP A 77 -6.16 -3.30 4.18
CA TRP A 77 -7.58 -3.46 3.92
C TRP A 77 -8.42 -3.34 5.20
N GLU A 78 -8.03 -4.06 6.26
CA GLU A 78 -8.75 -4.02 7.53
C GLU A 78 -8.64 -2.64 8.19
N VAL A 79 -7.44 -2.05 8.18
CA VAL A 79 -7.20 -0.70 8.74
C VAL A 79 -8.06 0.35 8.04
N ASN A 80 -8.06 0.37 6.72
CA ASN A 80 -8.85 1.34 5.96
C ASN A 80 -10.34 1.11 6.10
N THR A 81 -10.79 -0.15 6.17
CA THR A 81 -12.19 -0.49 6.45
C THR A 81 -12.63 -0.04 7.84
N TYR A 82 -11.76 -0.20 8.85
CA TYR A 82 -12.00 0.30 10.19
C TYR A 82 -12.18 1.83 10.20
N TYR A 83 -11.25 2.57 9.59
CA TYR A 83 -11.35 4.02 9.50
C TYR A 83 -12.57 4.49 8.71
N TYR A 84 -12.92 3.76 7.65
CA TYR A 84 -14.13 4.04 6.87
C TYR A 84 -15.39 3.96 7.73
N LYS A 85 -15.58 2.84 8.45
CA LYS A 85 -16.72 2.66 9.37
C LYS A 85 -16.70 3.73 10.48
N HIS A 86 -15.53 3.99 11.05
CA HIS A 86 -15.37 5.02 12.08
C HIS A 86 -15.81 6.41 11.58
N PHE A 87 -15.42 6.80 10.35
CA PHE A 87 -15.80 8.09 9.79
C PHE A 87 -17.27 8.16 9.38
N LEU A 88 -17.88 7.07 8.92
CA LEU A 88 -19.33 7.00 8.69
C LEU A 88 -20.09 7.23 9.99
N LYS A 89 -19.75 6.47 11.04
CA LYS A 89 -20.34 6.60 12.38
C LYS A 89 -20.24 8.00 12.94
N LYS A 90 -19.02 8.55 12.91
CA LYS A 90 -18.71 9.89 13.45
C LYS A 90 -19.53 11.00 12.78
N ASN A 91 -19.90 10.82 11.51
CA ASN A 91 -20.63 11.82 10.74
C ASN A 91 -22.13 11.49 10.60
N GLY A 92 -22.65 10.46 11.26
CA GLY A 92 -24.06 10.07 11.17
C GLY A 92 -24.47 9.59 9.77
N LEU A 93 -23.55 8.96 9.06
CA LEU A 93 -23.73 8.41 7.70
C LEU A 93 -23.77 6.87 7.71
N GLU A 94 -24.01 6.26 8.87
CA GLU A 94 -24.34 4.83 8.95
C GLU A 94 -25.78 4.66 8.45
N ASP A 95 -25.97 3.78 7.46
CA ASP A 95 -27.30 3.31 7.05
C ASP A 95 -27.96 2.48 8.15
#